data_AF-A0AAN7CQU3-F1
#
_entry.id   AF-A0AAN7CQU3-F1
#
_cell.length_a   1.000
_cell.length_b   1.000
_cell.length_c   1.000
_cell.angle_alpha   90.00
_cell.angle_beta   90.00
_cell.angle_gamma   90.00
#
_symmetry.space_group_name_H-M   'P 1'
#
loop_
_entity.id
_entity.type
_entity.pdbx_description
1 polymer ?
#
loop_
_entity_poly.entity_id
_entity_poly.type
_entity_poly.pdbx_seq_one_letter_code
_entity_poly.pdbx_strand_id
1 'polypeptide(L)'
;MAQVLDKRYECSVCPGKTFRTAQGLQDHSRVKQHWHCHQCDRFFLLSACHSPNLLALERYPVTATATSQSIPPRNHSRPKSSAVVLDCEMVGTTQGEHVVSLSLIDFFTGSTLVHALVKPAPGIFITNWRAGITGITPTAMAMAVAQGEALRGRDVAVARLFDFVDDETVLVGHSVNHDLKVLGLVHSRIVDSAILTAEASGLFGGEEYGEQQRKIRQSVGLERLCRELTGVRIRGGGATGKGSQSHNSLEDVLATREVVIWCLRHPDALRAWALKNWEGKENKKEAQGGGNARNRNRTRRRSSGYGYVWDYDDNDDGEMLRWEDVVDYDTWPKSPDWSD
;
A
#
# COMPACT_ATOMS: atom_id res chain seq x y z
N MET A 1 -55.79 -7.98 -19.61
CA MET A 1 -54.47 -8.63 -19.57
C MET A 1 -53.44 -7.56 -19.23
N ALA A 2 -52.76 -7.69 -18.09
CA ALA A 2 -51.83 -6.67 -17.59
C ALA A 2 -50.61 -6.56 -18.52
N GLN A 3 -50.28 -5.34 -18.94
CA GLN A 3 -49.03 -5.06 -19.66
C GLN A 3 -47.87 -5.27 -18.69
N VAL A 4 -47.07 -6.31 -18.92
CA VAL A 4 -45.81 -6.52 -18.22
C VAL A 4 -44.83 -5.48 -18.77
N LEU A 5 -44.55 -4.44 -17.99
CA LEU A 5 -43.49 -3.49 -18.29
C LEU A 5 -42.14 -4.24 -18.27
N ASP A 6 -41.41 -4.24 -19.39
CA ASP A 6 -40.07 -4.82 -19.55
C ASP A 6 -39.06 -4.00 -18.72
N LYS A 7 -39.03 -4.25 -17.41
CA LYS A 7 -38.16 -3.53 -16.47
C LYS A 7 -36.71 -3.86 -16.80
N ARG A 8 -35.97 -2.84 -17.25
CA ARG A 8 -34.54 -2.92 -17.53
C ARG A 8 -33.74 -2.50 -16.30
N TYR A 9 -32.69 -3.25 -15.99
CA TYR A 9 -31.78 -3.00 -14.88
C TYR A 9 -30.49 -2.43 -15.43
N GLU A 10 -30.04 -1.29 -14.92
CA GLU A 10 -28.83 -0.60 -15.41
C GLU A 10 -27.65 -0.81 -14.48
N CYS A 11 -26.45 -0.98 -15.05
CA CYS A 11 -25.22 -1.01 -14.28
C CYS A 11 -24.74 0.41 -14.02
N SER A 12 -24.62 0.80 -12.75
CA SER A 12 -24.12 2.12 -12.32
C SER A 12 -22.67 2.40 -12.71
N VAL A 13 -21.91 1.37 -13.10
CA VAL A 13 -20.47 1.44 -13.42
C VAL A 13 -20.21 1.40 -14.93
N CYS A 14 -21.16 0.86 -15.72
CA CYS A 14 -21.00 0.73 -17.17
C CYS A 14 -22.10 1.54 -17.89
N PRO A 15 -21.80 2.78 -18.32
CA PRO A 15 -22.77 3.62 -19.01
C PRO A 15 -23.41 2.90 -20.20
N GLY A 16 -24.75 2.85 -20.23
CA GLY A 16 -25.52 2.27 -21.33
C GLY A 16 -25.76 0.75 -21.30
N LYS A 17 -25.25 0.01 -20.30
CA LYS A 17 -25.53 -1.44 -20.17
C LYS A 17 -26.82 -1.70 -19.38
N THR A 18 -27.78 -2.36 -20.04
CA THR A 18 -29.07 -2.78 -19.46
C THR A 18 -29.23 -4.30 -19.44
N PHE A 19 -29.89 -4.82 -18.41
CA PHE A 19 -30.19 -6.24 -18.20
C PHE A 19 -31.70 -6.44 -18.10
N ARG A 20 -32.20 -7.58 -18.57
CA ARG A 20 -33.65 -7.89 -18.55
C ARG A 20 -34.11 -8.48 -17.22
N THR A 21 -33.20 -8.88 -16.35
CA THR A 21 -33.50 -9.48 -15.05
C THR A 21 -32.58 -8.92 -13.96
N ALA A 22 -33.07 -8.86 -12.72
CA ALA A 22 -32.26 -8.49 -11.56
C ALA A 22 -31.09 -9.47 -11.38
N GLN A 23 -31.34 -10.77 -11.60
CA GLN A 23 -30.30 -11.81 -11.58
C GLN A 23 -29.23 -11.54 -12.64
N GLY A 24 -29.59 -11.11 -13.85
CA GLY A 24 -28.62 -10.76 -14.90
C GLY A 24 -27.74 -9.55 -14.54
N LEU A 25 -28.30 -8.53 -13.86
CA LEU A 25 -27.50 -7.44 -13.30
C LEU A 25 -26.62 -7.94 -12.14
N GLN A 26 -27.16 -8.83 -11.30
CA GLN A 26 -26.45 -9.36 -10.13
C GLN A 26 -25.31 -10.30 -10.55
N ASP A 27 -25.50 -11.12 -11.58
CA ASP A 27 -24.48 -11.97 -12.19
C ASP A 27 -23.45 -11.11 -12.92
N HIS A 28 -23.87 -10.08 -13.67
CA HIS A 28 -22.94 -9.09 -14.22
C HIS A 28 -22.10 -8.38 -13.13
N SER A 29 -22.69 -8.14 -11.96
CA SER A 29 -22.02 -7.53 -10.82
C SER A 29 -21.19 -8.53 -10.00
N ARG A 30 -21.52 -9.83 -10.05
CA ARG A 30 -20.82 -10.93 -9.36
C ARG A 30 -19.66 -11.49 -10.18
N VAL A 31 -19.82 -11.65 -11.48
CA VAL A 31 -18.74 -11.98 -12.44
C VAL A 31 -17.67 -10.88 -12.44
N LYS A 32 -18.02 -9.67 -11.99
CA LYS A 32 -17.07 -8.58 -11.70
C LYS A 32 -16.29 -8.73 -10.39
N GLN A 33 -16.46 -9.79 -9.60
CA GLN A 33 -15.58 -10.05 -8.45
C GLN A 33 -14.23 -10.69 -8.82
N HIS A 34 -13.98 -10.92 -10.11
CA HIS A 34 -12.65 -11.14 -10.67
C HIS A 34 -12.53 -10.23 -11.91
N TRP A 35 -11.79 -9.12 -11.78
CA TRP A 35 -11.94 -7.94 -12.65
C TRP A 35 -11.24 -8.07 -14.01
N HIS A 36 -11.83 -8.87 -14.90
CA HIS A 36 -11.51 -8.95 -16.33
C HIS A 36 -12.69 -8.47 -17.18
N CYS A 37 -12.47 -7.43 -17.98
CA CYS A 37 -13.45 -6.98 -18.97
C CYS A 37 -13.33 -7.84 -20.25
N HIS A 38 -14.05 -8.96 -20.36
CA HIS A 38 -14.02 -9.84 -21.56
C HIS A 38 -14.39 -9.17 -22.89
N GLN A 39 -14.87 -7.92 -22.86
CA GLN A 39 -15.26 -7.16 -24.05
C GLN A 39 -14.26 -6.06 -24.41
N CYS A 40 -13.32 -5.73 -23.52
CA CYS A 40 -12.31 -4.68 -23.72
C CYS A 40 -10.89 -5.07 -23.27
N ASP A 41 -10.70 -6.28 -22.74
CA ASP A 41 -9.44 -6.88 -22.26
C ASP A 41 -8.63 -6.03 -21.26
N ARG A 42 -9.26 -5.01 -20.64
CA ARG A 42 -8.59 -4.13 -19.66
C ARG A 42 -8.82 -4.61 -18.23
N PHE A 43 -7.73 -4.59 -17.45
CA PHE A 43 -7.72 -4.83 -16.02
C PHE A 43 -7.71 -3.49 -15.27
N PHE A 44 -8.68 -3.28 -14.37
CA PHE A 44 -8.89 -2.01 -13.67
C PHE A 44 -7.72 -1.57 -12.77
N LEU A 45 -6.97 -2.51 -12.19
CA LEU A 45 -5.74 -2.20 -11.45
C LEU A 45 -4.71 -1.52 -12.33
N LEU A 46 -4.61 -1.89 -13.60
CA LEU A 46 -3.58 -1.35 -14.46
C LEU A 46 -3.99 -0.05 -15.15
N SER A 47 -5.28 0.34 -15.09
CA SER A 47 -5.71 1.74 -15.25
C SER A 47 -5.51 2.60 -14.00
N ALA A 48 -5.29 1.99 -12.84
CA ALA A 48 -5.02 2.69 -11.58
C ALA A 48 -3.52 2.81 -11.27
N CYS A 49 -2.64 2.21 -12.08
CA CYS A 49 -1.19 2.38 -11.92
C CYS A 49 -0.83 3.86 -12.05
N HIS A 50 0.01 4.34 -11.13
CA HIS A 50 0.43 5.73 -11.14
C HIS A 50 1.27 6.06 -12.36
N SER A 51 1.12 7.28 -12.88
CA SER A 51 1.91 7.72 -14.03
C SER A 51 3.42 7.72 -13.69
N PRO A 52 4.31 7.40 -14.66
CA PRO A 52 5.75 7.43 -14.44
C PRO A 52 6.27 8.79 -13.94
N ASN A 53 5.65 9.89 -14.39
CA ASN A 53 5.99 11.24 -13.96
C ASN A 53 5.71 11.45 -12.46
N LEU A 54 4.57 10.95 -11.97
CA LEU A 54 4.23 11.04 -10.55
C LEU A 54 5.13 10.15 -9.70
N LEU A 55 5.38 8.92 -10.13
CA LEU A 55 6.34 8.03 -9.47
C LEU A 55 7.72 8.70 -9.36
N ALA A 56 8.20 9.36 -10.43
CA ALA A 56 9.46 10.11 -10.40
C ALA A 56 9.43 11.28 -9.40
N LEU A 57 8.33 12.06 -9.35
CA LEU A 57 8.15 13.15 -8.37
C LEU A 57 8.18 12.65 -6.92
N GLU A 58 7.57 11.50 -6.67
CA GLU A 58 7.55 10.80 -5.38
C GLU A 58 8.81 9.97 -5.10
N ARG A 59 9.86 10.16 -5.92
CA ARG A 59 11.19 9.56 -5.74
C ARG A 59 11.16 8.03 -5.77
N TYR A 60 10.28 7.45 -6.56
CA TYR A 60 10.40 6.04 -6.93
C TYR A 60 11.67 5.81 -7.74
N PRO A 61 12.32 4.65 -7.58
CA PRO A 61 13.41 4.26 -8.45
C PRO A 61 12.85 3.99 -9.85
N VAL A 62 12.94 4.99 -10.73
CA VAL A 62 12.44 4.92 -12.11
C VAL A 62 13.54 4.59 -13.13
N THR A 63 14.81 4.70 -12.74
CA THR A 63 15.96 4.34 -13.55
C THR A 63 16.83 3.32 -12.82
N ALA A 64 17.22 2.26 -13.52
CA ALA A 64 18.13 1.26 -12.99
C ALA A 64 19.50 1.90 -12.72
N THR A 65 20.03 1.68 -11.52
CA THR A 65 21.43 1.99 -11.20
C THR A 65 22.28 0.73 -11.33
N ALA A 66 23.61 0.86 -11.26
CA ALA A 66 24.52 -0.28 -11.32
C ALA A 66 24.26 -1.36 -10.25
N THR A 67 23.54 -1.03 -9.17
CA THR A 67 23.18 -1.95 -8.08
C THR A 67 21.73 -2.44 -8.13
N SER A 68 20.94 -1.97 -9.11
CA SER A 68 19.55 -2.41 -9.30
C SER A 68 19.51 -3.80 -9.93
N GLN A 69 18.71 -4.70 -9.35
CA GLN A 69 18.38 -5.95 -10.04
C GLN A 69 17.24 -5.70 -11.04
N SER A 70 17.37 -6.23 -12.26
CA SER A 70 16.29 -6.16 -13.26
C SER A 70 15.18 -7.11 -12.87
N ILE A 71 13.95 -6.61 -12.89
CA ILE A 71 12.75 -7.46 -12.83
C ILE A 71 12.76 -8.37 -14.07
N PRO A 72 12.42 -9.67 -13.93
CA PRO A 72 12.37 -10.57 -15.07
C PRO A 72 11.25 -10.17 -16.04
N PRO A 73 11.46 -10.30 -17.36
CA PRO A 73 10.41 -10.07 -18.33
C PRO A 73 9.34 -11.15 -18.23
N ARG A 74 8.10 -10.80 -18.57
CA ARG A 74 6.96 -11.72 -18.57
C ARG A 74 7.26 -12.97 -19.39
N ASN A 75 7.05 -14.13 -18.77
CA ASN A 75 7.14 -15.41 -19.45
C ASN A 75 5.74 -16.04 -19.59
N HIS A 76 5.19 -16.02 -20.81
CA HIS A 76 3.86 -16.56 -21.09
C HIS A 76 3.72 -18.06 -20.74
N SER A 77 4.81 -18.83 -20.73
CA SER A 77 4.78 -20.26 -20.36
C SER A 77 4.76 -20.51 -18.85
N ARG A 78 5.12 -19.49 -18.05
CA ARG A 78 5.17 -19.52 -16.59
C ARG A 78 4.64 -18.19 -16.06
N PRO A 79 3.33 -17.93 -16.21
CA PRO A 79 2.74 -16.67 -15.80
C PRO A 79 2.95 -16.46 -14.30
N LYS A 80 3.26 -15.22 -13.95
CA LYS A 80 3.39 -14.74 -12.58
C LYS A 80 2.05 -14.18 -12.08
N SER A 81 2.01 -13.75 -10.82
CA SER A 81 0.79 -13.16 -10.24
C SER A 81 0.38 -11.91 -11.01
N SER A 82 -0.91 -11.69 -11.21
CA SER A 82 -1.38 -10.49 -11.91
C SER A 82 -1.18 -9.21 -11.08
N ALA A 83 -1.34 -9.31 -9.76
CA ALA A 83 -1.08 -8.22 -8.82
C ALA A 83 -0.71 -8.80 -7.45
N VAL A 84 0.24 -8.16 -6.77
CA VAL A 84 0.71 -8.57 -5.44
C VAL A 84 0.82 -7.36 -4.53
N VAL A 85 0.63 -7.55 -3.23
CA VAL A 85 0.85 -6.51 -2.21
C VAL A 85 2.17 -6.76 -1.51
N LEU A 86 3.03 -5.75 -1.46
CA LEU A 86 4.39 -5.81 -0.94
C LEU A 86 4.54 -4.88 0.27
N ASP A 87 5.18 -5.40 1.32
CA ASP A 87 5.69 -4.61 2.43
C ASP A 87 6.99 -5.24 2.96
N CYS A 88 7.93 -4.41 3.36
CA CYS A 88 9.19 -4.80 3.97
C CYS A 88 9.39 -4.10 5.31
N GLU A 89 9.97 -4.83 6.26
CA GLU A 89 10.59 -4.19 7.43
C GLU A 89 12.06 -3.90 7.14
N MET A 90 12.54 -2.74 7.59
CA MET A 90 13.93 -2.29 7.35
C MET A 90 14.67 -1.90 8.62
N VAL A 91 15.97 -2.18 8.65
CA VAL A 91 16.90 -1.81 9.72
C VAL A 91 18.02 -0.91 9.20
N GLY A 92 18.68 -0.20 10.12
CA GLY A 92 19.93 0.49 9.81
C GLY A 92 21.12 -0.48 9.84
N THR A 93 22.00 -0.37 8.84
CA THR A 93 23.24 -1.17 8.73
C THR A 93 24.46 -0.28 8.48
N THR A 94 25.64 -0.90 8.43
CA THR A 94 26.90 -0.25 8.00
C THR A 94 26.86 0.29 6.57
N GLN A 95 25.90 -0.13 5.74
CA GLN A 95 25.76 0.30 4.35
C GLN A 95 24.47 1.10 4.08
N GLY A 96 23.79 1.55 5.12
CA GLY A 96 22.50 2.24 5.02
C GLY A 96 21.32 1.35 5.42
N GLU A 97 20.12 1.67 4.94
CA GLU A 97 18.92 0.88 5.24
C GLU A 97 18.94 -0.45 4.51
N HIS A 98 18.52 -1.53 5.18
CA HIS A 98 18.51 -2.87 4.63
C HIS A 98 17.23 -3.61 5.05
N VAL A 99 16.67 -4.40 4.14
CA VAL A 99 15.51 -5.26 4.40
C VAL A 99 15.84 -6.33 5.45
N VAL A 100 14.89 -6.58 6.36
CA VAL A 100 14.93 -7.67 7.37
C VAL A 100 13.68 -8.51 7.44
N SER A 101 12.57 -8.06 6.84
CA SER A 101 11.39 -8.87 6.59
C SER A 101 10.84 -8.54 5.22
N LEU A 102 10.34 -9.55 4.53
CA LEU A 102 9.66 -9.42 3.24
C LEU A 102 8.30 -10.13 3.36
N SER A 103 7.23 -9.37 3.19
CA SER A 103 5.86 -9.89 3.09
C SER A 103 5.30 -9.60 1.70
N LEU A 104 4.71 -10.63 1.11
CA LEU A 104 4.10 -10.60 -0.21
C LEU A 104 2.81 -11.43 -0.18
N ILE A 105 1.70 -10.85 -0.55
CA ILE A 105 0.42 -11.55 -0.73
C ILE A 105 -0.09 -11.37 -2.15
N ASP A 106 -0.87 -12.33 -2.63
CA ASP A 106 -1.63 -12.17 -3.86
C ASP A 106 -2.77 -11.17 -3.63
N PHE A 107 -2.86 -10.13 -4.47
CA PHE A 107 -3.84 -9.05 -4.25
C PHE A 107 -5.28 -9.55 -4.38
N PHE A 108 -5.57 -10.53 -5.22
CA PHE A 108 -6.96 -10.92 -5.48
C PHE A 108 -7.46 -11.94 -4.46
N THR A 109 -6.67 -12.95 -4.17
CA THR A 109 -7.02 -14.03 -3.24
C THR A 109 -6.74 -13.66 -1.78
N GLY A 110 -5.80 -12.74 -1.53
CA GLY A 110 -5.29 -12.46 -0.18
C GLY A 110 -4.33 -13.54 0.34
N SER A 111 -4.01 -14.56 -0.47
CA SER A 111 -3.13 -15.65 -0.07
C SER A 111 -1.70 -15.17 0.15
N THR A 112 -1.06 -15.64 1.22
CA THR A 112 0.35 -15.34 1.49
C THR A 112 1.26 -16.08 0.51
N LEU A 113 2.07 -15.34 -0.24
CA LEU A 113 3.05 -15.85 -1.20
C LEU A 113 4.45 -15.93 -0.57
N VAL A 114 4.82 -14.89 0.17
CA VAL A 114 6.09 -14.79 0.91
C VAL A 114 5.82 -14.14 2.25
N HIS A 115 6.33 -14.71 3.33
CA HIS A 115 6.46 -14.04 4.61
C HIS A 115 7.73 -14.60 5.26
N ALA A 116 8.83 -13.85 5.19
CA ALA A 116 10.13 -14.36 5.60
C ALA A 116 11.04 -13.26 6.17
N LEU A 117 11.81 -13.64 7.18
CA LEU A 117 12.91 -12.82 7.67
C LEU A 117 14.09 -12.86 6.70
N VAL A 118 14.78 -11.73 6.57
CA VAL A 118 15.94 -11.57 5.70
C VAL A 118 17.16 -11.22 6.55
N LYS A 119 18.11 -12.15 6.64
CA LYS A 119 19.41 -11.89 7.26
C LYS A 119 20.29 -11.14 6.25
N PRO A 120 20.90 -10.00 6.62
CA PRO A 120 21.87 -9.33 5.75
C PRO A 120 23.04 -10.25 5.34
N ALA A 121 23.59 -10.01 4.14
CA ALA A 121 24.72 -10.79 3.62
C ALA A 121 25.98 -10.63 4.50
N PRO A 122 26.93 -11.59 4.45
CA PRO A 122 28.19 -11.48 5.18
C PRO A 122 28.89 -10.13 4.91
N GLY A 123 29.37 -9.48 5.97
CA GLY A 123 30.01 -8.16 5.90
C GLY A 123 29.07 -6.96 6.03
N ILE A 124 27.75 -7.18 6.03
CA ILE A 124 26.74 -6.14 6.33
C ILE A 124 26.29 -6.33 7.78
N PHE A 125 26.59 -5.37 8.65
CA PHE A 125 26.26 -5.45 10.06
C PHE A 125 25.10 -4.52 10.39
N ILE A 126 24.11 -5.03 11.12
CA ILE A 126 22.97 -4.24 11.61
C ILE A 126 23.46 -3.34 12.75
N THR A 127 23.27 -2.04 12.59
CA THR A 127 23.65 -1.00 13.56
C THR A 127 22.45 -0.51 14.37
N ASN A 128 21.24 -0.61 13.82
CA ASN A 128 20.00 -0.25 14.50
C ASN A 128 18.83 -1.11 14.02
N TRP A 129 18.34 -1.99 14.89
CA TRP A 129 17.24 -2.92 14.62
C TRP A 129 15.86 -2.26 14.51
N ARG A 130 15.70 -1.05 15.05
CA ARG A 130 14.40 -0.36 15.10
C ARG A 130 13.27 -1.26 15.63
N ALA A 131 13.57 -2.14 16.60
CA ALA A 131 12.66 -3.21 17.02
C ALA A 131 11.29 -2.70 17.54
N GLY A 132 11.22 -1.49 18.09
CA GLY A 132 9.95 -0.86 18.48
C GLY A 132 9.06 -0.45 17.29
N ILE A 133 9.63 -0.42 16.08
CA ILE A 133 8.92 -0.17 14.82
C ILE A 133 8.79 -1.49 14.07
N THR A 134 9.87 -2.24 13.85
CA THR A 134 9.84 -3.43 12.96
C THR A 134 9.28 -4.68 13.62
N GLY A 135 9.14 -4.71 14.94
CA GLY A 135 8.82 -5.93 15.71
C GLY A 135 9.92 -6.99 15.72
N ILE A 136 11.04 -6.78 15.00
CA ILE A 136 12.10 -7.79 14.81
C ILE A 136 13.24 -7.53 15.79
N THR A 137 13.49 -8.52 16.64
CA THR A 137 14.60 -8.48 17.60
C THR A 137 15.82 -9.25 17.08
N PRO A 138 17.04 -8.92 17.56
CA PRO A 138 18.24 -9.68 17.24
C PRO A 138 18.09 -11.18 17.55
N THR A 139 17.45 -11.50 18.68
CA THR A 139 17.19 -12.88 19.12
C THR A 139 16.25 -13.60 18.17
N ALA A 140 15.14 -12.96 17.76
CA ALA A 140 14.21 -13.55 16.80
C ALA A 140 14.89 -13.86 15.46
N MET A 141 15.69 -12.93 14.94
CA MET A 141 16.47 -13.18 13.72
C MET A 141 17.49 -14.32 13.92
N ALA A 142 18.20 -14.36 15.05
CA ALA A 142 19.16 -15.43 15.33
C ALA A 142 18.50 -16.82 15.38
N MET A 143 17.30 -16.91 15.98
CA MET A 143 16.51 -18.14 16.02
C MET A 143 16.08 -18.60 14.62
N ALA A 144 15.48 -17.70 13.83
CA ALA A 144 15.06 -18.03 12.46
C ALA A 144 16.26 -18.47 11.58
N VAL A 145 17.43 -17.89 11.79
CA VAL A 145 18.67 -18.30 11.10
C VAL A 145 19.13 -19.69 11.54
N ALA A 146 19.03 -20.01 12.83
CA ALA A 146 19.40 -21.32 13.38
C ALA A 146 18.44 -22.41 12.90
N GLN A 147 17.16 -22.09 12.71
CA GLN A 147 16.12 -22.97 12.18
C GLN A 147 16.16 -23.09 10.65
N GLY A 148 16.93 -22.25 9.96
CA GLY A 148 17.01 -22.25 8.50
C GLY A 148 15.83 -21.57 7.80
N GLU A 149 15.03 -20.81 8.54
CA GLU A 149 13.81 -20.14 8.07
C GLU A 149 14.10 -18.74 7.49
N ALA A 150 15.23 -18.12 7.86
CA ALA A 150 15.62 -16.81 7.35
C ALA A 150 16.32 -16.89 5.97
N LEU A 151 15.88 -16.04 5.05
CA LEU A 151 16.54 -15.82 3.76
C LEU A 151 17.91 -15.15 3.98
N ARG A 152 18.93 -15.60 3.25
CA ARG A 152 20.32 -15.15 3.45
C ARG A 152 20.73 -14.12 2.40
N GLY A 153 20.43 -12.86 2.68
CA GLY A 153 20.80 -11.71 1.87
C GLY A 153 19.65 -11.15 1.04
N ARG A 154 19.75 -9.86 0.70
CA ARG A 154 18.78 -9.15 -0.13
C ARG A 154 18.55 -9.85 -1.47
N ASP A 155 19.61 -10.33 -2.12
CA ASP A 155 19.50 -10.94 -3.44
C ASP A 155 18.66 -12.23 -3.42
N VAL A 156 18.72 -13.00 -2.32
CA VAL A 156 17.87 -14.18 -2.12
C VAL A 156 16.41 -13.78 -1.88
N ALA A 157 16.18 -12.70 -1.13
CA ALA A 157 14.84 -12.14 -0.95
C ALA A 157 14.23 -11.65 -2.26
N VAL A 158 15.02 -10.97 -3.10
CA VAL A 158 14.60 -10.53 -4.44
C VAL A 158 14.33 -11.73 -5.36
N ALA A 159 15.20 -12.74 -5.37
CA ALA A 159 14.95 -13.97 -6.13
C ALA A 159 13.64 -14.64 -5.70
N ARG A 160 13.34 -14.66 -4.39
CA ARG A 160 12.08 -15.17 -3.85
C ARG A 160 10.88 -14.32 -4.28
N LEU A 161 11.02 -13.01 -4.37
CA LEU A 161 9.99 -12.13 -4.93
C LEU A 161 9.74 -12.44 -6.42
N PHE A 162 10.79 -12.70 -7.20
CA PHE A 162 10.69 -13.06 -8.63
C PHE A 162 10.05 -14.44 -8.90
N ASP A 163 9.84 -15.26 -7.88
CA ASP A 163 8.99 -16.46 -7.99
C ASP A 163 7.55 -16.05 -8.37
N PHE A 164 7.11 -14.85 -8.00
CA PHE A 164 5.73 -14.37 -8.14
C PHE A 164 5.58 -13.06 -8.93
N VAL A 165 6.67 -12.36 -9.22
CA VAL A 165 6.65 -11.03 -9.85
C VAL A 165 7.49 -11.01 -11.14
N ASP A 166 6.91 -10.45 -12.19
CA ASP A 166 7.55 -10.05 -13.44
C ASP A 166 7.25 -8.57 -13.78
N ASP A 167 7.72 -8.11 -14.94
CA ASP A 167 7.54 -6.74 -15.41
C ASP A 167 6.08 -6.36 -15.75
N GLU A 168 5.17 -7.32 -15.86
CA GLU A 168 3.73 -7.10 -16.06
C GLU A 168 2.90 -7.21 -14.77
N THR A 169 3.46 -7.80 -13.71
CA THR A 169 2.82 -7.91 -12.39
C THR A 169 2.59 -6.51 -11.81
N VAL A 170 1.39 -6.20 -11.30
CA VAL A 170 1.15 -4.92 -10.60
C VAL A 170 1.62 -5.03 -9.15
N LEU A 171 2.54 -4.15 -8.71
CA LEU A 171 2.91 -4.04 -7.31
C LEU A 171 1.97 -3.06 -6.60
N VAL A 172 1.35 -3.53 -5.54
CA VAL A 172 0.47 -2.75 -4.67
C VAL A 172 1.16 -2.55 -3.33
N GLY A 173 1.00 -1.40 -2.69
CA GLY A 173 1.50 -1.21 -1.33
C GLY A 173 1.25 0.19 -0.77
N HIS A 174 2.01 0.56 0.27
CA HIS A 174 1.89 1.86 0.93
C HIS A 174 3.27 2.50 1.10
N SER A 175 3.54 3.59 0.39
CA SER A 175 4.88 4.20 0.30
C SER A 175 5.96 3.23 -0.25
N VAL A 176 5.60 2.45 -1.28
CA VAL A 176 6.39 1.33 -1.86
C VAL A 176 7.77 1.75 -2.37
N ASN A 177 8.00 3.05 -2.58
CA ASN A 177 9.31 3.57 -2.94
C ASN A 177 10.40 3.22 -1.91
N HIS A 178 10.04 3.00 -0.63
CA HIS A 178 11.00 2.62 0.39
C HIS A 178 11.43 1.16 0.23
N ASP A 179 10.46 0.27 0.03
CA ASP A 179 10.64 -1.16 -0.23
C ASP A 179 11.51 -1.38 -1.48
N LEU A 180 11.15 -0.74 -2.59
CA LEU A 180 11.91 -0.86 -3.84
C LEU A 180 13.35 -0.36 -3.69
N LYS A 181 13.60 0.67 -2.86
CA LYS A 181 14.97 1.17 -2.62
C LYS A 181 15.80 0.15 -1.85
N VAL A 182 15.29 -0.43 -0.77
CA VAL A 182 16.06 -1.40 0.04
C VAL A 182 16.18 -2.76 -0.65
N LEU A 183 15.22 -3.13 -1.49
CA LEU A 183 15.30 -4.28 -2.38
C LEU A 183 16.17 -3.99 -3.61
N GLY A 184 16.48 -2.73 -3.90
CA GLY A 184 17.22 -2.30 -5.09
C GLY A 184 16.54 -2.72 -6.39
N LEU A 185 15.23 -2.48 -6.48
CA LEU A 185 14.38 -2.81 -7.61
C LEU A 185 13.85 -1.54 -8.29
N VAL A 186 13.56 -1.66 -9.58
CA VAL A 186 12.85 -0.65 -10.38
C VAL A 186 11.62 -1.33 -10.94
N HIS A 187 10.45 -0.75 -10.72
CA HIS A 187 9.20 -1.26 -11.29
C HIS A 187 8.33 -0.12 -11.82
N SER A 188 7.63 -0.38 -12.91
CA SER A 188 6.81 0.63 -13.61
C SER A 188 5.31 0.53 -13.28
N ARG A 189 4.85 -0.64 -12.81
CA ARG A 189 3.42 -0.93 -12.61
C ARG A 189 3.10 -0.93 -11.13
N ILE A 190 2.83 0.26 -10.59
CA ILE A 190 2.70 0.48 -9.15
C ILE A 190 1.36 1.12 -8.81
N VAL A 191 0.69 0.58 -7.80
CA VAL A 191 -0.46 1.18 -7.11
C VAL A 191 -0.10 1.35 -5.64
N ASP A 192 0.12 2.57 -5.22
CA ASP A 192 0.45 2.97 -3.86
C ASP A 192 -0.76 3.65 -3.23
N SER A 193 -1.26 3.10 -2.12
CA SER A 193 -2.41 3.66 -1.40
C SER A 193 -2.19 5.10 -0.91
N ALA A 194 -0.97 5.49 -0.54
CA ALA A 194 -0.66 6.86 -0.13
C ALA A 194 -0.76 7.85 -1.31
N ILE A 195 -0.35 7.41 -2.50
CA ILE A 195 -0.46 8.22 -3.72
C ILE A 195 -1.91 8.24 -4.20
N LEU A 196 -2.56 7.08 -4.29
CA LEU A 196 -3.95 6.92 -4.73
C LEU A 196 -4.91 7.82 -3.95
N THR A 197 -4.75 7.87 -2.64
CA THR A 197 -5.60 8.70 -1.77
C THR A 197 -5.31 10.20 -1.92
N ALA A 198 -4.07 10.59 -2.20
CA ALA A 198 -3.72 11.98 -2.50
C ALA A 198 -4.23 12.41 -3.87
N GLU A 199 -4.08 11.57 -4.90
CA GLU A 199 -4.54 11.83 -6.27
C GLU A 199 -6.06 12.04 -6.33
N ALA A 200 -6.81 11.34 -5.49
CA ALA A 200 -8.27 11.49 -5.42
C ALA A 200 -8.75 12.91 -5.04
N SER A 201 -7.88 13.75 -4.48
CA SER A 201 -8.21 15.17 -4.26
C SER A 201 -8.26 16.00 -5.54
N GLY A 202 -7.67 15.50 -6.63
CA GLY A 202 -7.47 16.24 -7.89
C GLY A 202 -6.34 17.26 -7.85
N LEU A 203 -5.68 17.46 -6.69
CA LEU A 203 -4.60 18.44 -6.51
C LEU A 203 -3.20 17.87 -6.82
N PHE A 204 -3.11 16.55 -6.90
CA PHE A 204 -1.89 15.78 -7.13
C PHE A 204 -2.22 14.78 -8.24
N GLY A 205 -1.38 14.66 -9.27
CA GLY A 205 -1.58 13.66 -10.33
C GLY A 205 -2.87 13.83 -11.15
N GLY A 206 -2.82 14.62 -12.23
CA GLY A 206 -3.89 14.60 -13.22
C GLY A 206 -3.49 15.23 -14.55
N GLU A 207 -3.52 14.44 -15.63
CA GLU A 207 -3.55 14.97 -17.01
C GLU A 207 -4.94 15.54 -17.36
N GLU A 208 -5.97 15.17 -16.60
CA GLU A 208 -7.38 15.39 -16.93
C GLU A 208 -7.88 16.85 -16.69
N TYR A 209 -7.07 17.71 -16.08
CA TYR A 209 -7.41 19.12 -15.83
C TYR A 209 -6.25 20.11 -16.05
N GLY A 210 -5.27 19.77 -16.90
CA GLY A 210 -4.28 20.73 -17.39
C GLY A 210 -3.32 21.34 -16.35
N GLU A 211 -3.37 20.93 -15.08
CA GLU A 211 -2.45 21.36 -14.04
C GLU A 211 -1.24 20.41 -13.92
N GLN A 212 -0.05 21.00 -13.84
CA GLN A 212 1.21 20.28 -13.69
C GLN A 212 1.17 19.37 -12.45
N GLN A 213 1.56 18.10 -12.60
CA GLN A 213 1.62 17.15 -11.49
C GLN A 213 2.46 17.74 -10.33
N ARG A 214 1.86 17.81 -9.14
CA ARG A 214 2.49 18.35 -7.92
C ARG A 214 3.00 17.21 -7.05
N LYS A 215 4.15 17.45 -6.40
CA LYS A 215 4.68 16.55 -5.39
C LYS A 215 3.79 16.51 -4.15
N ILE A 216 3.50 15.31 -3.66
CA ILE A 216 2.80 15.04 -2.40
C ILE A 216 3.76 15.35 -1.25
N ARG A 217 3.50 16.46 -0.55
CA ARG A 217 4.36 16.90 0.57
C ARG A 217 4.05 16.22 1.90
N GLN A 218 2.85 15.66 2.04
CA GLN A 218 2.35 15.05 3.26
C GLN A 218 1.47 13.86 2.87
N SER A 219 2.05 12.66 2.83
CA SER A 219 1.28 11.43 2.73
C SER A 219 0.55 11.14 4.05
N VAL A 220 -0.56 10.43 3.95
CA VAL A 220 -1.30 9.92 5.11
C VAL A 220 -0.80 8.51 5.39
N GLY A 221 -0.48 8.20 6.65
CA GLY A 221 0.03 6.88 7.04
C GLY A 221 -1.02 5.78 6.97
N LEU A 222 -0.58 4.54 6.77
CA LEU A 222 -1.44 3.37 6.59
C LEU A 222 -2.46 3.18 7.72
N GLU A 223 -2.04 3.29 8.98
CA GLU A 223 -2.94 3.14 10.14
C GLU A 223 -4.14 4.10 10.04
N ARG A 224 -3.86 5.37 9.71
CA ARG A 224 -4.90 6.39 9.57
C ARG A 224 -5.82 6.09 8.39
N LEU A 225 -5.28 5.61 7.27
CA LEU A 225 -6.10 5.19 6.11
C LEU A 225 -7.00 4.00 6.49
N CYS A 226 -6.47 3.01 7.20
CA CYS A 226 -7.25 1.86 7.65
C CYS A 226 -8.40 2.32 8.56
N ARG A 227 -8.08 3.13 9.57
CA ARG A 227 -9.07 3.66 10.52
C ARG A 227 -10.15 4.49 9.84
N GLU A 228 -9.77 5.44 8.98
CA GLU A 228 -10.71 6.40 8.41
C GLU A 228 -11.48 5.87 7.20
N LEU A 229 -10.89 4.99 6.38
CA LEU A 229 -11.52 4.49 5.16
C LEU A 229 -12.21 3.14 5.39
N THR A 230 -11.55 2.22 6.08
CA THR A 230 -12.05 0.85 6.27
C THR A 230 -12.68 0.62 7.65
N GLY A 231 -12.40 1.49 8.62
CA GLY A 231 -12.81 1.31 10.02
C GLY A 231 -11.94 0.31 10.81
N VAL A 232 -10.88 -0.23 10.21
CA VAL A 232 -10.00 -1.25 10.82
C VAL A 232 -8.84 -0.58 11.53
N ARG A 233 -8.53 -1.04 12.75
CA ARG A 233 -7.32 -0.66 13.48
C ARG A 233 -6.24 -1.71 13.32
N ILE A 234 -5.04 -1.25 12.99
CA ILE A 234 -3.82 -2.08 12.91
C ILE A 234 -2.83 -1.67 14.02
N ARG A 235 -1.85 -2.53 14.32
CA ARG A 235 -0.72 -2.22 15.24
C ARG A 235 -1.14 -1.96 16.70
N GLY A 236 -2.23 -2.60 17.14
CA GLY A 236 -2.55 -2.78 18.56
C GLY A 236 -2.82 -1.52 19.39
N GLY A 237 -3.54 -0.53 18.86
CA GLY A 237 -4.07 0.58 19.67
C GLY A 237 -5.22 0.17 20.60
N GLY A 238 -4.94 -0.63 21.64
CA GLY A 238 -5.94 -1.02 22.64
C GLY A 238 -6.33 0.13 23.59
N ALA A 239 -7.58 0.09 24.08
CA ALA A 239 -8.20 1.04 25.03
C ALA A 239 -7.46 1.24 26.38
N THR A 240 -6.31 0.60 26.59
CA THR A 240 -5.50 0.66 27.81
C THR A 240 -4.08 1.22 27.57
N GLY A 241 -3.78 1.75 26.38
CA GLY A 241 -2.56 2.54 26.14
C GLY A 241 -1.22 1.78 26.24
N LYS A 242 -1.23 0.44 26.18
CA LYS A 242 -0.02 -0.41 26.25
C LYS A 242 -0.01 -1.58 25.26
N GLY A 243 -0.50 -1.35 24.04
CA GLY A 243 -0.22 -2.27 22.94
C GLY A 243 1.17 -2.00 22.35
N SER A 244 1.83 -3.04 21.86
CA SER A 244 3.11 -2.93 21.15
C SER A 244 2.89 -2.16 19.85
N GLN A 245 3.44 -0.94 19.74
CA GLN A 245 3.43 -0.11 18.52
C GLN A 245 4.26 -0.68 17.36
N SER A 246 4.72 -1.93 17.48
CA SER A 246 5.50 -2.63 16.47
C SER A 246 4.63 -2.96 15.26
N HIS A 247 5.15 -2.68 14.09
CA HIS A 247 4.60 -3.09 12.80
C HIS A 247 4.79 -4.60 12.62
N ASN A 248 3.84 -5.18 11.90
CA ASN A 248 3.94 -6.52 11.37
C ASN A 248 3.68 -6.43 9.86
N SER A 249 4.73 -6.64 9.07
CA SER A 249 4.63 -6.59 7.61
C SER A 249 3.49 -7.44 7.00
N LEU A 250 3.07 -8.54 7.62
CA LEU A 250 1.93 -9.33 7.13
C LEU A 250 0.57 -8.65 7.41
N GLU A 251 0.43 -8.01 8.57
CA GLU A 251 -0.73 -7.16 8.88
C GLU A 251 -0.77 -5.97 7.91
N ASP A 252 0.38 -5.33 7.66
CA ASP A 252 0.47 -4.15 6.81
C ASP A 252 0.14 -4.44 5.33
N VAL A 253 0.56 -5.58 4.75
CA VAL A 253 0.15 -5.96 3.38
C VAL A 253 -1.34 -6.25 3.27
N LEU A 254 -1.93 -6.92 4.27
CA LEU A 254 -3.37 -7.21 4.29
C LEU A 254 -4.18 -5.92 4.45
N ALA A 255 -3.77 -5.06 5.37
CA ALA A 255 -4.41 -3.77 5.60
C ALA A 255 -4.34 -2.87 4.36
N THR A 256 -3.17 -2.83 3.71
CA THR A 256 -2.97 -2.08 2.46
C THR A 256 -3.85 -2.61 1.34
N ARG A 257 -3.98 -3.94 1.20
CA ARG A 257 -4.91 -4.56 0.26
C ARG A 257 -6.33 -4.04 0.46
N GLU A 258 -6.83 -4.06 1.69
CA GLU A 258 -8.19 -3.62 2.01
C GLU A 258 -8.40 -2.13 1.73
N VAL A 259 -7.42 -1.28 2.06
CA VAL A 259 -7.46 0.16 1.74
C VAL A 259 -7.56 0.39 0.23
N VAL A 260 -6.74 -0.31 -0.58
CA VAL A 260 -6.76 -0.16 -2.05
C VAL A 260 -8.08 -0.69 -2.62
N ILE A 261 -8.58 -1.84 -2.15
CA ILE A 261 -9.89 -2.36 -2.56
C ILE A 261 -11.00 -1.35 -2.22
N TRP A 262 -10.96 -0.75 -1.03
CA TRP A 262 -11.93 0.26 -0.63
C TRP A 262 -11.89 1.48 -1.55
N CYS A 263 -10.68 1.98 -1.85
CA CYS A 263 -10.48 3.12 -2.75
C CYS A 263 -11.07 2.87 -4.14
N LEU A 264 -10.83 1.67 -4.69
CA LEU A 264 -11.34 1.28 -6.01
C LEU A 264 -12.87 1.09 -6.03
N ARG A 265 -13.47 0.68 -4.91
CA ARG A 265 -14.93 0.44 -4.80
C ARG A 265 -15.74 1.69 -4.47
N HIS A 266 -15.12 2.70 -3.89
CA HIS A 266 -15.81 3.90 -3.41
C HIS A 266 -15.17 5.20 -3.91
N PRO A 267 -15.06 5.42 -5.24
CA PRO A 267 -14.34 6.57 -5.80
C PRO A 267 -14.90 7.93 -5.34
N ASP A 268 -16.23 8.06 -5.21
CA ASP A 268 -16.85 9.31 -4.76
C ASP A 268 -16.57 9.59 -3.27
N ALA A 269 -16.65 8.55 -2.43
CA ALA A 269 -16.34 8.67 -1.01
C ALA A 269 -14.85 8.96 -0.79
N LEU A 270 -13.98 8.32 -1.58
CA LEU A 270 -12.55 8.58 -1.59
C LEU A 270 -12.25 10.04 -1.97
N ARG A 271 -12.89 10.56 -3.03
CA ARG A 271 -12.73 11.95 -3.46
C ARG A 271 -13.19 12.92 -2.36
N ALA A 272 -14.36 12.68 -1.77
CA ALA A 272 -14.87 13.50 -0.66
C ALA A 272 -13.92 13.49 0.55
N TRP A 273 -13.39 12.31 0.91
CA TRP A 273 -12.40 12.17 1.97
C TRP A 273 -11.10 12.92 1.63
N ALA A 274 -10.61 12.82 0.39
CA ALA A 274 -9.38 13.44 -0.06
C ALA A 274 -9.46 14.97 -0.07
N LEU A 275 -10.56 15.54 -0.59
CA LEU A 275 -10.81 16.99 -0.58
C LEU A 275 -10.78 17.53 0.87
N LYS A 276 -11.50 16.89 1.79
CA LYS A 276 -11.50 17.26 3.22
C LYS A 276 -10.09 17.24 3.83
N ASN A 277 -9.27 16.28 3.45
CA ASN A 277 -7.95 16.04 4.05
C ASN A 277 -6.82 16.90 3.45
N TRP A 278 -6.97 17.43 2.25
CA TRP A 278 -5.95 18.24 1.57
C TRP A 278 -6.32 19.71 1.36
N GLU A 279 -7.59 20.07 1.14
CA GLU A 279 -8.01 21.49 1.06
C GLU A 279 -7.87 22.20 2.42
N GLY A 280 -8.18 21.49 3.52
CA GLY A 280 -8.04 22.04 4.89
C GLY A 280 -6.60 22.34 5.32
N LYS A 281 -5.59 21.85 4.58
CA LYS A 281 -4.17 22.01 4.91
C LYS A 281 -3.50 23.20 4.21
N GLU A 282 -3.98 23.64 3.05
CA GLU A 282 -3.49 24.87 2.39
C GLU A 282 -4.00 26.11 3.14
N ASN A 283 -5.29 26.16 3.51
CA ASN A 283 -5.88 27.27 4.26
C ASN A 283 -5.25 27.49 5.65
N LYS A 284 -4.82 26.42 6.34
CA LYS A 284 -4.11 26.53 7.63
C LYS A 284 -2.69 27.10 7.48
N LYS A 285 -2.01 26.87 6.34
CA LYS A 285 -0.67 27.42 6.07
C LYS A 285 -0.72 28.90 5.71
N GLU A 286 -1.74 29.35 4.98
CA GLU A 286 -1.94 30.78 4.70
C GLU A 286 -2.28 31.57 5.98
N ALA A 287 -3.10 31.01 6.88
CA ALA A 287 -3.41 31.63 8.17
C ALA A 287 -2.18 31.74 9.11
N GLN A 288 -1.22 30.82 9.02
CA GLN A 288 0.01 30.84 9.84
C GLN A 288 1.18 31.62 9.19
N GLY A 289 1.09 31.97 7.90
CA GLY A 289 2.11 32.75 7.19
C GLY A 289 2.10 34.26 7.47
N GLY A 290 1.06 34.77 8.14
CA GLY A 290 0.85 36.22 8.35
C GLY A 290 1.54 36.84 9.58
N GLY A 291 2.23 36.07 10.42
CA GLY A 291 2.73 36.59 11.69
C GLY A 291 4.03 35.97 12.17
N ASN A 292 5.17 36.40 11.62
CA ASN A 292 6.42 36.57 12.40
C ASN A 292 7.57 37.12 11.53
N ALA A 293 7.45 38.39 11.13
CA ALA A 293 8.55 39.18 10.63
C ALA A 293 9.20 39.99 11.77
N ARG A 294 9.65 39.35 12.87
CA ARG A 294 10.34 40.08 13.97
C ARG A 294 11.10 39.20 14.96
N ASN A 295 11.96 38.28 14.51
CA ASN A 295 13.16 37.91 15.30
C ASN A 295 14.18 37.10 14.47
N ARG A 296 14.92 37.75 13.58
CA ARG A 296 16.14 37.17 12.97
C ARG A 296 17.36 37.83 13.56
N ASN A 297 17.72 37.44 14.78
CA ASN A 297 19.12 37.52 15.26
C ASN A 297 19.30 36.78 16.58
N ARG A 298 19.53 35.46 16.52
CA ARG A 298 20.64 34.81 17.23
C ARG A 298 20.74 33.33 16.85
N THR A 299 21.99 32.86 16.87
CA THR A 299 22.45 31.47 16.78
C THR A 299 22.30 30.76 15.43
N ARG A 300 23.15 31.19 14.51
CA ARG A 300 23.81 30.31 13.53
C ARG A 300 24.74 29.35 14.28
N ARG A 301 24.34 28.09 14.45
CA ARG A 301 25.29 26.95 14.57
C ARG A 301 24.61 25.68 14.06
N ARG A 302 25.26 25.08 13.06
CA ARG A 302 24.87 23.85 12.36
C ARG A 302 24.88 22.66 13.32
N SER A 303 23.82 21.87 13.30
CA SER A 303 23.89 20.41 13.31
C SER A 303 22.62 19.86 12.65
N SER A 304 22.81 18.98 11.67
CA SER A 304 21.80 18.33 10.85
C SER A 304 21.02 17.31 11.68
N GLY A 305 19.70 17.47 11.79
CA GLY A 305 18.82 16.48 12.42
C GLY A 305 17.50 16.40 11.66
N TYR A 306 17.30 15.29 10.95
CA TYR A 306 16.00 14.91 10.42
C TYR A 306 15.08 14.58 11.61
N GLY A 307 14.16 15.50 11.93
CA GLY A 307 13.14 15.30 12.96
C GLY A 307 11.78 15.13 12.29
N TYR A 308 11.27 13.91 12.26
CA TYR A 308 9.85 13.65 11.99
C TYR A 308 9.11 13.76 13.33
N VAL A 309 8.24 14.75 13.44
CA VAL A 309 7.33 14.93 14.58
C VAL A 309 6.00 14.26 14.23
N TRP A 310 5.61 13.25 15.00
CA TRP A 310 4.29 12.64 14.95
C TRP A 310 3.43 13.33 16.01
N ASP A 311 2.48 14.15 15.58
CA ASP A 311 1.43 14.68 16.46
C ASP A 311 0.34 13.62 16.59
N TYR A 312 0.13 13.14 17.81
CA TYR A 312 -1.06 12.37 18.20
C TYR A 312 -1.99 13.29 18.97
N ASP A 313 -3.19 13.50 18.45
CA ASP A 313 -4.35 13.88 19.24
C ASP A 313 -5.60 13.43 18.47
N ASP A 314 -6.35 12.47 19.00
CA ASP A 314 -7.68 12.75 19.57
C ASP A 314 -8.30 11.46 20.14
N ASN A 315 -8.98 11.62 21.28
CA ASN A 315 -9.81 10.61 21.93
C ASN A 315 -11.18 10.56 21.23
N ASP A 316 -11.59 9.37 20.77
CA ASP A 316 -12.99 9.10 20.44
C ASP A 316 -13.33 7.65 20.82
N ASP A 317 -14.20 7.54 21.81
CA ASP A 317 -14.66 6.35 22.51
C ASP A 317 -15.94 5.79 21.87
N GLY A 318 -15.75 5.06 20.78
CA GLY A 318 -16.66 4.02 20.32
C GLY A 318 -15.94 2.68 20.32
N GLU A 319 -16.61 1.59 20.69
CA GLU A 319 -16.06 0.22 20.62
C GLU A 319 -15.73 -0.13 19.15
N MET A 320 -14.51 0.22 18.72
CA MET A 320 -13.97 -0.11 17.41
C MET A 320 -13.32 -1.49 17.45
N LEU A 321 -13.62 -2.31 16.44
CA LEU A 321 -13.07 -3.64 16.23
C LEU A 321 -11.54 -3.59 16.05
N ARG A 322 -10.80 -4.41 16.80
CA ARG A 322 -9.35 -4.60 16.59
C ARG A 322 -9.10 -5.69 15.56
N TRP A 323 -7.95 -5.67 14.89
CA TRP A 323 -7.53 -6.73 13.96
C TRP A 323 -7.70 -8.13 14.56
N GLU A 324 -7.21 -8.33 15.78
CA GLU A 324 -7.32 -9.60 16.53
C GLU A 324 -8.76 -10.01 16.86
N ASP A 325 -9.70 -9.06 16.91
CA ASP A 325 -11.12 -9.31 17.19
C ASP A 325 -11.91 -9.70 15.90
N VAL A 326 -11.30 -9.52 14.72
CA VAL A 326 -11.91 -9.78 13.40
C VAL A 326 -11.23 -10.96 12.69
N VAL A 327 -9.97 -11.24 13.02
CA VAL A 327 -9.13 -12.23 12.33
C VAL A 327 -9.01 -13.49 13.17
N ASP A 328 -9.76 -14.52 12.81
CA ASP A 328 -9.31 -15.89 13.04
C ASP A 328 -8.56 -16.32 11.78
N TYR A 329 -7.25 -16.52 11.89
CA TYR A 329 -6.41 -16.86 10.74
C TYR A 329 -6.82 -18.19 10.07
N ASP A 330 -7.58 -19.04 10.76
CA ASP A 330 -8.13 -20.29 10.23
C ASP A 330 -9.54 -20.14 9.60
N THR A 331 -10.30 -19.09 9.96
CA THR A 331 -11.66 -18.79 9.43
C THR A 331 -11.84 -17.44 8.73
N TRP A 332 -10.76 -16.64 8.60
CA TRP A 332 -10.64 -15.56 7.62
C TRP A 332 -11.12 -16.11 6.29
N PRO A 333 -12.01 -15.43 5.54
CA PRO A 333 -12.72 -16.05 4.44
C PRO A 333 -11.72 -16.70 3.48
N LYS A 334 -11.53 -18.01 3.68
CA LYS A 334 -10.96 -18.87 2.65
C LYS A 334 -11.94 -18.71 1.51
N SER A 335 -11.39 -18.62 0.31
CA SER A 335 -12.19 -18.50 -0.89
C SER A 335 -13.36 -19.50 -0.82
N PRO A 336 -14.56 -19.16 -1.32
CA PRO A 336 -15.68 -20.08 -1.29
C PRO A 336 -15.27 -21.43 -1.92
N ASP A 337 -15.93 -22.53 -1.52
CA ASP A 337 -15.64 -23.97 -1.79
C ASP A 337 -15.26 -24.42 -3.22
N TRP A 338 -15.11 -23.53 -4.20
CA TRP A 338 -14.66 -23.82 -5.55
C TRP A 338 -13.13 -23.70 -5.75
N SER A 339 -12.33 -23.57 -4.69
CA SER A 339 -10.88 -23.34 -4.76
C SER A 339 -10.00 -24.61 -4.72
N ASP A 340 -10.49 -25.74 -5.23
CA ASP A 340 -9.64 -26.89 -5.59
C ASP A 340 -9.21 -26.83 -7.07
#